data_AF-A0A931AHH1-F1
#
_entry.id   AF-A0A931AHH1-F1
#
_cell.length_a   1.000
_cell.length_b   1.000
_cell.length_c   1.000
_cell.angle_alpha   90.00
_cell.angle_beta   90.00
_cell.angle_gamma   90.00
#
_symmetry.space_group_name_H-M   'P 1'
#
loop_
_entity.id
_entity.type
_entity.pdbx_description
1 polymer ?
#
loop_
_entity_poly.entity_id
_entity_poly.type
_entity_poly.pdbx_seq_one_letter_code
_entity_poly.pdbx_strand_id
1 'polypeptide(L)'
;MVVLPLSARTPAQLTTAAQRLAAALRAPDAPPLADVAHTLATGRATLATRAYVTATTHEEAATALETLASTHKEPTTRETPATTHKEPTARETAAPSRAPAGTRSALGEAWKAGQDVTWPAGGRRVHLPTYPFAGDDHGALTLGAPQTTEEQPPDDREAAVTELFMTTLALSDRADLGKTYFTAGGDSLTAVFLVTELRDRFGLDAPIELFLGEQPLDRLIAQVLRGPDDDLLGDLLDELER
;
A
#
# COMPACT_ATOMS: atom_id res chain seq x y z
N MET A 1 -31.83 -4.71 -4.79
CA MET A 1 -30.75 -4.34 -5.72
C MET A 1 -29.81 -3.35 -5.03
N VAL A 2 -28.50 -3.53 -5.16
CA VAL A 2 -27.45 -2.63 -4.63
C VAL A 2 -26.38 -2.42 -5.70
N VAL A 3 -25.51 -1.42 -5.51
CA VAL A 3 -24.31 -1.19 -6.33
C VAL A 3 -23.09 -1.53 -5.49
N LEU A 4 -22.19 -2.33 -6.04
CA LEU A 4 -20.91 -2.67 -5.41
C LEU A 4 -19.82 -1.93 -6.20
N PRO A 5 -19.32 -0.77 -5.74
CA PRO A 5 -18.23 -0.07 -6.40
C PRO A 5 -16.90 -0.76 -6.11
N LEU A 6 -16.06 -0.92 -7.15
CA LEU A 6 -14.69 -1.41 -7.03
C LEU A 6 -13.73 -0.40 -7.65
N SER A 7 -12.54 -0.28 -7.06
CA SER A 7 -11.44 0.44 -7.70
C SER A 7 -10.09 -0.19 -7.39
N ALA A 8 -9.16 -0.06 -8.32
CA ALA A 8 -7.78 -0.54 -8.20
C ALA A 8 -6.81 0.40 -8.93
N ARG A 9 -5.49 0.24 -8.75
CA ARG A 9 -4.50 1.03 -9.50
C ARG A 9 -4.33 0.50 -10.92
N THR A 10 -4.49 -0.81 -11.11
CA THR A 10 -4.36 -1.47 -12.43
C THR A 10 -5.56 -2.37 -12.75
N PRO A 11 -5.81 -2.67 -14.04
CA PRO A 11 -6.83 -3.65 -14.45
C PRO A 11 -6.61 -5.05 -13.85
N ALA A 12 -5.37 -5.52 -13.77
CA ALA A 12 -5.05 -6.82 -13.16
C ALA A 12 -5.41 -6.87 -11.67
N GLN A 13 -5.13 -5.79 -10.92
CA GLN A 13 -5.53 -5.68 -9.52
C GLN A 13 -7.05 -5.62 -9.35
N LEU A 14 -7.76 -4.98 -10.28
CA LEU A 14 -9.21 -4.95 -10.30
C LEU A 14 -9.78 -6.37 -10.46
N THR A 15 -9.22 -7.17 -11.38
CA THR A 15 -9.55 -8.58 -11.58
C THR A 15 -9.38 -9.38 -10.29
N THR A 16 -8.21 -9.27 -9.64
CA THR A 16 -7.94 -9.97 -8.37
C THR A 16 -8.88 -9.51 -7.25
N ALA A 17 -9.18 -8.21 -7.18
CA ALA A 17 -10.11 -7.66 -6.18
C ALA A 17 -11.53 -8.23 -6.37
N ALA A 18 -11.99 -8.29 -7.63
CA ALA A 18 -13.29 -8.85 -7.97
C ALA A 18 -13.39 -10.34 -7.63
N GLN A 19 -12.36 -11.14 -7.93
CA GLN A 19 -12.31 -12.57 -7.58
C GLN A 19 -12.34 -12.81 -6.07
N ARG A 20 -11.53 -12.07 -5.29
CA ARG A 20 -11.52 -12.18 -3.83
C ARG A 20 -12.87 -11.81 -3.22
N LEU A 21 -13.51 -10.77 -3.73
CA LEU A 21 -14.84 -10.36 -3.28
C LEU A 21 -15.92 -11.40 -3.64
N ALA A 22 -15.87 -11.97 -4.85
CA ALA A 22 -16.78 -13.04 -5.26
C ALA A 22 -16.66 -14.28 -4.34
N ALA A 23 -15.44 -14.69 -4.00
CA ALA A 23 -15.20 -15.78 -3.06
C ALA A 23 -15.77 -15.47 -1.65
N ALA A 24 -15.54 -14.26 -1.15
CA ALA A 24 -16.07 -13.85 0.16
C ALA A 24 -17.60 -13.78 0.19
N LEU A 25 -18.26 -13.40 -0.91
CA LEU A 25 -19.72 -13.35 -1.00
C LEU A 25 -20.37 -14.75 -1.06
N ARG A 26 -19.62 -15.78 -1.47
CA ARG A 26 -20.09 -17.18 -1.45
C ARG A 26 -19.79 -17.90 -0.14
N ALA A 27 -19.04 -17.29 0.76
CA ALA A 27 -18.76 -17.88 2.07
C ALA A 27 -20.04 -17.97 2.91
N PRO A 28 -20.20 -19.02 3.74
CA PRO A 28 -21.40 -19.24 4.55
C PRO A 28 -21.67 -18.13 5.58
N ASP A 29 -20.63 -17.38 5.97
CA ASP A 29 -20.65 -16.27 6.91
C ASP A 29 -20.64 -14.88 6.22
N ALA A 30 -20.97 -14.83 4.92
CA ALA A 30 -20.97 -13.59 4.15
C ALA A 30 -21.88 -12.52 4.78
N PRO A 31 -21.37 -11.29 5.03
CA PRO A 31 -22.19 -10.21 5.57
C PRO A 31 -23.36 -9.85 4.64
N PRO A 32 -24.42 -9.18 5.14
CA PRO A 32 -25.52 -8.72 4.31
C PRO A 32 -25.04 -7.85 3.14
N LEU A 33 -25.59 -8.07 1.95
CA LEU A 33 -25.13 -7.42 0.71
C LEU A 33 -25.19 -5.88 0.77
N ALA A 34 -26.13 -5.32 1.54
CA ALA A 34 -26.23 -3.89 1.80
C ALA A 34 -25.05 -3.34 2.61
N ASP A 35 -24.59 -4.08 3.62
CA ASP A 35 -23.43 -3.73 4.43
C ASP A 35 -22.13 -3.83 3.62
N VAL A 36 -22.04 -4.83 2.74
CA VAL A 36 -20.94 -4.95 1.77
C VAL A 36 -20.90 -3.72 0.86
N ALA A 37 -22.02 -3.37 0.22
CA ALA A 37 -22.12 -2.21 -0.65
C ALA A 37 -21.75 -0.90 0.09
N HIS A 38 -22.26 -0.73 1.31
CA HIS A 38 -21.94 0.42 2.15
C HIS A 38 -20.44 0.50 2.48
N THR A 39 -19.83 -0.63 2.84
CA THR A 39 -18.39 -0.71 3.16
C THR A 39 -17.51 -0.39 1.95
N LEU A 40 -17.88 -0.87 0.76
CA LEU A 40 -17.17 -0.55 -0.47
C LEU A 40 -17.29 0.94 -0.84
N ALA A 41 -18.47 1.51 -0.62
CA ALA A 41 -18.77 2.90 -0.95
C ALA A 41 -18.09 3.92 -0.01
N THR A 42 -18.00 3.63 1.29
CA THR A 42 -17.53 4.61 2.29
C THR A 42 -16.18 4.25 2.91
N GLY A 43 -15.78 2.98 2.84
CA GLY A 43 -14.66 2.44 3.60
C GLY A 43 -13.38 2.21 2.80
N ARG A 44 -13.34 2.48 1.49
CA ARG A 44 -12.18 2.19 0.64
C ARG A 44 -11.71 3.43 -0.11
N ALA A 45 -10.38 3.54 -0.25
CA ALA A 45 -9.77 4.55 -1.10
C ALA A 45 -10.25 4.41 -2.55
N THR A 46 -10.45 5.53 -3.21
CA THR A 46 -10.92 5.61 -4.59
C THR A 46 -9.69 5.68 -5.51
N LEU A 47 -9.55 4.70 -6.41
CA LEU A 47 -8.39 4.56 -7.29
C LEU A 47 -8.76 4.77 -8.76
N ALA A 48 -7.74 4.81 -9.63
CA ALA A 48 -7.87 5.20 -11.03
C ALA A 48 -8.69 4.22 -11.88
N THR A 49 -8.49 2.90 -11.72
CA THR A 49 -9.26 1.89 -12.44
C THR A 49 -10.55 1.61 -11.68
N ARG A 50 -11.70 2.05 -12.20
CA ARG A 50 -13.01 1.92 -11.55
C ARG A 50 -13.93 0.98 -12.31
N ALA A 51 -14.67 0.16 -11.57
CA ALA A 51 -15.76 -0.65 -12.08
C ALA A 51 -16.86 -0.76 -11.02
N TYR A 52 -18.00 -1.31 -11.41
CA TYR A 52 -19.07 -1.61 -10.50
C TYR A 52 -19.84 -2.84 -10.97
N VAL A 53 -20.54 -3.48 -10.03
CA VAL A 53 -21.56 -4.47 -10.35
C VAL A 53 -22.86 -4.10 -9.64
N THR A 54 -23.98 -4.49 -10.22
CA THR A 54 -25.31 -4.37 -9.60
C THR A 54 -25.86 -5.76 -9.32
N ALA A 55 -26.42 -5.97 -8.13
CA ALA A 55 -26.98 -7.26 -7.76
C ALA A 55 -28.10 -7.14 -6.73
N THR A 56 -28.96 -8.14 -6.68
CA THR A 56 -30.02 -8.31 -5.68
C THR A 56 -29.68 -9.38 -4.65
N THR A 57 -28.86 -10.37 -5.02
CA THR A 57 -28.42 -11.48 -4.16
C THR A 57 -26.90 -11.62 -4.14
N HIS A 58 -26.37 -12.33 -3.14
CA HIS A 58 -24.94 -12.66 -3.05
C HIS A 58 -24.46 -13.49 -4.24
N GLU A 59 -25.27 -14.44 -4.71
CA GLU A 59 -24.93 -15.31 -5.85
C GLU A 59 -24.87 -14.53 -7.17
N GLU A 60 -25.83 -13.63 -7.38
CA GLU A 60 -25.84 -12.72 -8.53
C GLU A 60 -24.62 -11.79 -8.50
N ALA A 61 -24.31 -11.23 -7.33
CA ALA A 61 -23.15 -10.37 -7.14
C ALA A 61 -21.83 -11.11 -7.43
N ALA A 62 -21.67 -12.33 -6.90
CA ALA A 62 -20.47 -13.12 -7.10
C ALA A 62 -20.27 -13.50 -8.58
N THR A 63 -21.35 -13.89 -9.27
CA THR A 63 -21.33 -14.21 -10.71
C THR A 63 -20.97 -12.99 -11.57
N ALA A 64 -21.52 -11.81 -11.25
CA ALA A 64 -21.21 -10.57 -11.94
C ALA A 64 -19.74 -10.15 -11.75
N LEU A 65 -19.18 -10.34 -10.54
CA LEU A 65 -17.78 -10.06 -10.23
C LEU A 65 -16.83 -11.00 -10.97
N GLU A 66 -17.17 -12.27 -11.13
CA GLU A 66 -16.38 -13.24 -11.91
C GLU A 66 -16.41 -12.94 -13.40
N THR A 67 -17.55 -12.47 -13.91
CA THR A 67 -17.67 -12.00 -15.28
C THR A 67 -16.77 -10.78 -15.50
N LEU A 68 -16.82 -9.80 -14.58
CA LEU A 68 -15.96 -8.61 -14.61
C LEU A 68 -14.46 -8.99 -14.61
N ALA A 69 -14.08 -9.95 -13.78
CA ALA A 69 -12.72 -10.47 -13.70
C ALA A 69 -12.28 -11.15 -15.00
N SER A 70 -13.19 -11.86 -15.68
CA SER A 70 -12.89 -12.56 -16.93
C SER A 70 -12.76 -11.61 -18.11
N THR A 71 -13.55 -10.53 -18.15
CA THR A 71 -13.49 -9.50 -19.23
C THR A 71 -12.15 -8.75 -19.27
N HIS A 72 -11.46 -8.61 -18.13
CA HIS A 72 -10.19 -7.89 -18.03
C HIS A 72 -8.95 -8.80 -18.19
N LYS A 73 -9.14 -10.08 -18.55
CA LYS A 73 -8.07 -11.10 -18.60
C LYS A 73 -7.39 -11.23 -19.98
N GLU A 74 -7.87 -10.60 -21.05
CA GLU A 74 -7.26 -10.67 -22.40
C GLU A 74 -7.23 -9.29 -23.10
N PRO A 75 -6.26 -8.99 -24.00
CA PRO A 75 -5.49 -9.95 -24.82
C PRO A 75 -3.96 -9.85 -24.63
N THR A 76 -3.33 -10.92 -24.14
CA THR A 76 -1.88 -11.10 -24.28
C THR A 76 -1.59 -11.93 -25.52
N THR A 77 -1.89 -11.40 -26.70
CA THR A 77 -1.27 -11.84 -27.95
C THR A 77 -0.46 -10.69 -28.48
N ARG A 78 0.87 -10.89 -28.49
CA ARG A 78 1.84 -10.00 -29.11
C ARG A 78 1.52 -9.84 -30.59
N GLU A 79 1.18 -8.63 -31.02
CA GLU A 79 1.44 -8.18 -32.39
C GLU A 79 2.01 -6.76 -32.37
N THR A 80 3.18 -6.62 -32.97
CA THR A 80 3.98 -5.41 -33.20
C THR A 80 3.29 -4.41 -34.14
N PRO A 81 3.67 -3.12 -34.09
CA PRO A 81 2.91 -2.04 -34.71
C PRO A 81 3.17 -1.95 -36.21
N ALA A 82 2.10 -1.85 -37.01
CA ALA A 82 2.17 -1.41 -38.38
C ALA A 82 1.21 -0.23 -38.59
N THR A 83 1.81 0.94 -38.83
CA THR A 83 1.20 2.12 -39.42
C THR A 83 0.30 1.75 -40.59
N THR A 84 -0.95 2.24 -40.60
CA THR A 84 -1.64 2.70 -41.83
C THR A 84 -2.85 3.54 -41.42
N HIS A 85 -2.80 4.81 -41.84
CA HIS A 85 -3.96 5.70 -41.88
C HIS A 85 -5.08 5.08 -42.72
N LYS A 86 -6.28 4.96 -42.13
CA LYS A 86 -7.52 5.02 -42.91
C LYS A 86 -8.70 5.39 -42.02
N GLU A 87 -9.19 6.61 -42.23
CA GLU A 87 -10.58 6.98 -41.98
C GLU A 87 -11.49 6.00 -42.77
N PRO A 88 -12.64 5.60 -42.20
CA PRO A 88 -13.85 6.07 -42.85
C PRO A 88 -14.95 6.51 -41.87
N THR A 89 -15.63 7.51 -42.41
CA THR A 89 -16.95 8.07 -42.17
C THR A 89 -18.10 7.09 -41.87
N ALA A 90 -19.14 7.69 -41.27
CA ALA A 90 -20.56 7.32 -41.27
C ALA A 90 -21.10 6.47 -40.10
N ARG A 91 -21.47 7.21 -39.03
CA ARG A 91 -22.87 7.36 -38.55
C ARG A 91 -23.70 6.07 -38.47
N GLU A 92 -23.72 5.47 -37.28
CA GLU A 92 -24.92 4.80 -36.79
C GLU A 92 -25.29 5.38 -35.42
N THR A 93 -26.36 6.16 -35.44
CA THR A 93 -26.92 6.87 -34.28
C THR A 93 -27.80 5.89 -33.51
N ALA A 94 -27.22 5.07 -32.66
CA ALA A 94 -27.97 4.37 -31.61
C ALA A 94 -27.89 5.22 -30.34
N ALA A 95 -28.95 5.98 -30.10
CA ALA A 95 -29.10 6.83 -28.93
C ALA A 95 -28.80 6.04 -27.64
N PRO A 96 -28.08 6.61 -26.65
CA PRO A 96 -28.06 6.03 -25.33
C PRO A 96 -29.50 6.09 -24.81
N SER A 97 -30.12 4.92 -24.61
CA SER A 97 -31.37 4.83 -23.86
C SER A 97 -31.13 5.48 -22.51
N ARG A 98 -31.68 6.69 -22.36
CA ARG A 98 -31.55 7.53 -21.17
C ARG A 98 -32.34 6.84 -20.06
N ALA A 99 -31.69 5.92 -19.36
CA ALA A 99 -32.20 5.38 -18.11
C ALA A 99 -32.50 6.55 -17.17
N PRO A 100 -33.63 6.55 -16.46
CA PRO A 100 -34.00 7.66 -15.59
C PRO A 100 -32.92 7.88 -14.53
N ALA A 101 -32.41 9.11 -14.49
CA ALA A 101 -31.51 9.61 -13.46
C ALA A 101 -32.15 9.33 -12.09
N GLY A 102 -31.56 8.41 -11.33
CA GLY A 102 -32.12 7.86 -10.08
C GLY A 102 -32.01 6.33 -9.98
N THR A 103 -31.75 5.64 -11.09
CA THR A 103 -31.54 4.19 -11.08
C THR A 103 -30.15 3.86 -10.54
N ARG A 104 -30.01 2.80 -9.72
CA ARG A 104 -28.73 2.32 -9.17
C ARG A 104 -27.63 2.16 -10.22
N SER A 105 -27.98 1.76 -11.44
CA SER A 105 -27.05 1.70 -12.57
C SER A 105 -26.48 3.06 -12.97
N ALA A 106 -27.26 4.15 -12.88
CA ALA A 106 -26.78 5.49 -13.19
C ALA A 106 -25.72 5.98 -12.18
N LEU A 107 -25.87 5.60 -10.90
CA LEU A 107 -24.85 5.85 -9.88
C LEU A 107 -23.57 5.05 -10.17
N GLY A 108 -23.72 3.80 -10.63
CA GLY A 108 -22.60 2.97 -11.08
C GLY A 108 -21.83 3.59 -12.25
N GLU A 109 -22.54 4.06 -13.28
CA GLU A 109 -21.92 4.69 -14.45
C GLU A 109 -21.20 6.00 -14.10
N ALA A 110 -21.81 6.84 -13.26
CA ALA A 110 -21.17 8.06 -12.75
C ALA A 110 -19.87 7.75 -12.01
N TRP A 111 -19.90 6.73 -11.14
CA TRP A 111 -18.72 6.27 -10.40
C TRP A 111 -17.61 5.78 -11.33
N LYS A 112 -17.96 4.94 -12.31
CA LYS A 112 -17.04 4.40 -13.32
C LYS A 112 -16.40 5.52 -14.14
N ALA A 113 -17.15 6.57 -14.45
CA ALA A 113 -16.67 7.75 -15.17
C ALA A 113 -15.74 8.66 -14.34
N GLY A 114 -15.46 8.31 -13.08
CA GLY A 114 -14.56 9.09 -12.24
C GLY A 114 -15.26 10.13 -11.36
N GLN A 115 -16.58 10.27 -11.46
CA GLN A 115 -17.33 11.27 -10.70
C GLN A 115 -17.43 10.89 -9.22
N ASP A 116 -17.52 11.90 -8.36
CA ASP A 116 -17.84 11.70 -6.95
C ASP A 116 -19.34 11.41 -6.81
N VAL A 117 -19.66 10.22 -6.31
CA VAL A 117 -21.03 9.73 -6.22
C VAL A 117 -21.46 9.69 -4.75
N THR A 118 -22.56 10.37 -4.44
CA THR A 118 -23.23 10.25 -3.15
C THR A 118 -24.04 8.96 -3.14
N TRP A 119 -23.55 7.96 -2.42
CA TRP A 119 -24.23 6.68 -2.27
C TRP A 119 -25.42 6.78 -1.30
N PRO A 120 -26.55 6.12 -1.59
CA PRO A 120 -27.68 6.11 -0.67
C PRO A 120 -27.27 5.48 0.66
N ALA A 121 -27.66 6.12 1.76
CA ALA A 121 -27.43 5.60 3.10
C ALA A 121 -28.19 4.29 3.33
N GLY A 122 -27.66 3.43 4.21
CA GLY A 122 -28.26 2.15 4.55
C GLY A 122 -27.25 1.01 4.47
N GLY A 123 -26.63 0.71 5.61
CA GLY A 123 -25.67 -0.36 5.80
C GLY A 123 -24.68 -0.04 6.91
N ARG A 124 -24.05 -1.05 7.49
CA ARG A 124 -22.98 -0.93 8.49
C ARG A 124 -21.64 -1.33 7.86
N ARG A 125 -20.54 -0.80 8.39
CA ARG A 125 -19.20 -1.23 7.96
C ARG A 125 -18.95 -2.65 8.44
N VAL A 126 -18.50 -3.52 7.54
CA VAL A 126 -18.19 -4.92 7.82
C VAL A 126 -16.76 -5.25 7.39
N HIS A 127 -16.20 -6.31 7.94
CA HIS A 127 -14.90 -6.81 7.49
C HIS A 127 -15.03 -7.40 6.08
N LEU A 128 -14.21 -6.93 5.16
CA LEU A 128 -14.15 -7.41 3.78
C LEU A 128 -12.69 -7.68 3.42
N PRO A 129 -12.39 -8.55 2.44
CA PRO A 129 -11.02 -8.83 2.02
C PRO A 129 -10.22 -7.55 1.76
N THR A 130 -9.03 -7.46 2.33
CA THR A 130 -8.12 -6.33 2.13
C THR A 130 -7.63 -6.25 0.67
N TYR A 131 -7.22 -5.04 0.29
CA TYR A 131 -6.82 -4.69 -1.07
C TYR A 131 -5.76 -5.68 -1.63
N PRO A 132 -5.89 -6.12 -2.89
CA PRO A 132 -4.88 -6.97 -3.52
C PRO A 132 -3.72 -6.10 -3.99
N PHE A 133 -2.74 -5.89 -3.11
CA PHE A 133 -1.47 -5.31 -3.52
C PHE A 133 -0.86 -6.21 -4.60
N ALA A 134 -0.62 -5.62 -5.78
CA ALA A 134 0.27 -6.23 -6.76
C ALA A 134 1.63 -5.59 -6.56
N GLY A 135 2.57 -6.40 -6.12
CA GLY A 135 3.95 -6.25 -6.51
C GLY A 135 4.32 -7.49 -7.29
N ASP A 136 5.39 -7.42 -8.06
CA ASP A 136 6.27 -8.57 -8.14
C ASP A 136 6.48 -9.10 -6.71
N ASP A 137 6.69 -10.40 -6.53
CA ASP A 137 7.45 -10.80 -5.34
C ASP A 137 8.66 -9.86 -5.34
N HIS A 138 8.74 -8.95 -4.36
CA HIS A 138 9.95 -8.18 -4.10
C HIS A 138 10.95 -9.15 -3.47
N GLY A 139 11.22 -10.24 -4.21
CA GLY A 139 11.34 -11.59 -3.70
C GLY A 139 10.32 -11.93 -2.58
N ALA A 140 10.34 -13.15 -2.09
CA ALA A 140 10.75 -13.20 -0.69
C ALA A 140 11.96 -12.26 -0.52
N LEU A 141 12.01 -11.47 0.55
CA LEU A 141 13.29 -11.40 1.25
C LEU A 141 13.60 -12.83 1.70
N THR A 142 13.98 -13.69 0.75
CA THR A 142 15.07 -14.61 0.96
C THR A 142 16.13 -13.61 1.35
N LEU A 143 16.49 -13.60 2.62
CA LEU A 143 17.87 -13.32 2.99
C LEU A 143 18.67 -14.22 2.07
N GLY A 144 18.98 -13.73 0.86
CA GLY A 144 20.03 -14.30 0.07
C GLY A 144 21.19 -14.24 1.03
N ALA A 145 21.71 -15.41 1.42
CA ALA A 145 22.92 -15.47 2.19
C ALA A 145 23.85 -14.42 1.57
N PRO A 146 24.29 -13.42 2.36
CA PRO A 146 24.90 -12.22 1.83
C PRO A 146 25.91 -12.66 0.80
N GLN A 147 25.75 -12.18 -0.44
CA GLN A 147 26.78 -12.32 -1.44
C GLN A 147 28.00 -11.71 -0.77
N THR A 148 28.88 -12.58 -0.32
CA THR A 148 30.12 -12.25 0.35
C THR A 148 31.00 -11.73 -0.77
N THR A 149 30.78 -10.48 -1.16
CA THR A 149 31.91 -9.66 -1.56
C THR A 149 32.67 -9.47 -0.27
N GLU A 150 33.80 -10.16 -0.15
CA GLU A 150 34.82 -9.94 0.85
C GLU A 150 35.29 -8.48 0.75
N GLU A 151 34.52 -7.55 1.29
CA GLU A 151 35.05 -6.31 1.83
C GLU A 151 34.89 -6.41 3.34
N GLN A 152 36.02 -6.80 3.93
CA GLN A 152 36.33 -6.85 5.34
C GLN A 152 35.50 -5.81 6.13
N PRO A 153 34.77 -6.22 7.18
CA PRO A 153 34.01 -5.27 7.97
C PRO A 153 34.95 -4.17 8.45
N PRO A 154 34.54 -2.88 8.45
CA PRO A 154 35.22 -1.98 9.36
C PRO A 154 35.08 -2.62 10.74
N ASP A 155 36.21 -2.88 11.38
CA ASP A 155 36.37 -3.50 12.70
C ASP A 155 35.77 -2.60 13.83
N ASP A 156 34.89 -1.68 13.44
CA ASP A 156 34.34 -0.58 14.18
C ASP A 156 32.81 -0.62 14.06
N ARG A 157 32.17 -1.04 15.16
CA ARG A 157 30.71 -1.11 15.30
C ARG A 157 30.04 0.22 14.96
N GLU A 158 30.69 1.35 15.25
CA GLU A 158 30.19 2.68 14.94
C GLU A 158 30.10 2.90 13.43
N ALA A 159 31.12 2.49 12.67
CA ALA A 159 31.11 2.60 11.22
C ALA A 159 29.99 1.75 10.59
N ALA A 160 29.76 0.55 11.10
CA ALA A 160 28.73 -0.34 10.58
C ALA A 160 27.30 0.16 10.89
N VAL A 161 27.07 0.75 12.07
CA VAL A 161 25.79 1.40 12.39
C VAL A 161 25.60 2.65 11.53
N THR A 162 26.64 3.47 11.36
CA THR A 162 26.57 4.66 10.51
C THR A 162 26.21 4.30 9.07
N GLU A 163 26.80 3.22 8.54
CA GLU A 163 26.50 2.74 7.19
C GLU A 163 25.06 2.26 7.03
N LEU A 164 24.49 1.60 8.08
CA LEU A 164 23.08 1.22 8.10
C LEU A 164 22.18 2.46 7.96
N PHE A 165 22.48 3.53 8.69
CA PHE A 165 21.73 4.79 8.61
C PHE A 165 21.87 5.44 7.23
N MET A 166 23.09 5.55 6.71
CA MET A 166 23.34 6.14 5.39
C MET A 166 22.64 5.37 4.28
N THR A 167 22.71 4.04 4.30
CA THR A 167 22.05 3.18 3.29
C THR A 167 20.53 3.30 3.37
N THR A 168 19.96 3.23 4.59
CA THR A 168 18.51 3.25 4.78
C THR A 168 17.89 4.60 4.39
N LEU A 169 18.58 5.69 4.70
CA LEU A 169 18.16 7.05 4.36
C LEU A 169 18.63 7.51 2.97
N ALA A 170 19.29 6.62 2.22
CA ALA A 170 19.88 6.90 0.91
C ALA A 170 20.77 8.16 0.90
N LEU A 171 21.57 8.35 1.96
CA LEU A 171 22.51 9.46 2.10
C LEU A 171 23.79 9.19 1.32
N SER A 172 24.17 10.15 0.50
CA SER A 172 25.39 10.06 -0.34
C SER A 172 26.64 10.59 0.36
N ASP A 173 26.49 11.39 1.42
CA ASP A 173 27.60 12.03 2.14
C ASP A 173 27.42 11.94 3.65
N ARG A 174 28.51 11.70 4.39
CA ARG A 174 28.52 11.76 5.87
C ARG A 174 28.24 13.16 6.40
N ALA A 175 28.46 14.21 5.62
CA ALA A 175 28.05 15.57 5.98
C ALA A 175 26.53 15.68 6.24
N ASP A 176 25.73 14.80 5.64
CA ASP A 176 24.28 14.75 5.85
C ASP A 176 23.89 14.20 7.23
N LEU A 177 24.81 13.58 7.97
CA LEU A 177 24.56 13.12 9.34
C LEU A 177 24.34 14.29 10.33
N GLY A 178 24.71 15.52 9.95
CA GLY A 178 24.36 16.72 10.71
C GLY A 178 22.89 17.14 10.58
N LYS A 179 22.11 16.49 9.70
CA LYS A 179 20.66 16.72 9.57
C LYS A 179 19.91 15.93 10.63
N THR A 180 18.73 16.42 11.00
CA THR A 180 17.77 15.63 11.79
C THR A 180 17.20 14.49 10.96
N TYR A 181 16.71 13.45 11.64
CA TYR A 181 16.16 12.25 11.01
C TYR A 181 15.14 12.55 9.90
N PHE A 182 14.15 13.41 10.18
CA PHE A 182 13.13 13.78 9.18
C PHE A 182 13.67 14.67 8.05
N THR A 183 14.65 15.55 8.34
CA THR A 183 15.28 16.41 7.32
C THR A 183 16.18 15.60 6.38
N ALA A 184 16.73 14.50 6.87
CA ALA A 184 17.48 13.52 6.09
C ALA A 184 16.58 12.61 5.21
N GLY A 185 15.25 12.79 5.26
CA GLY A 185 14.29 11.98 4.49
C GLY A 185 13.75 10.77 5.23
N GLY A 186 14.01 10.65 6.54
CA GLY A 186 13.45 9.61 7.39
C GLY A 186 11.94 9.78 7.62
N ASP A 187 11.28 8.66 7.89
CA ASP A 187 9.85 8.56 8.19
C ASP A 187 9.57 7.48 9.25
N SER A 188 8.31 7.32 9.67
CA SER A 188 7.98 6.34 10.70
C SER A 188 8.26 4.89 10.31
N LEU A 189 8.26 4.54 9.02
CA LEU A 189 8.49 3.18 8.55
C LEU A 189 9.98 2.85 8.53
N THR A 190 10.79 3.76 8.02
CA THR A 190 12.26 3.66 8.02
C THR A 190 12.81 3.68 9.45
N ALA A 191 12.15 4.33 10.41
CA ALA A 191 12.52 4.29 11.82
C ALA A 191 12.30 2.90 12.42
N VAL A 192 11.14 2.28 12.16
CA VAL A 192 10.84 0.90 12.59
C VAL A 192 11.84 -0.09 11.97
N PHE A 193 12.18 0.09 10.70
CA PHE A 193 13.19 -0.73 10.03
C PHE A 193 14.56 -0.59 10.70
N LEU A 194 15.02 0.64 10.96
CA LEU A 194 16.29 0.89 11.66
C LEU A 194 16.32 0.28 13.05
N VAL A 195 15.26 0.43 13.84
CA VAL A 195 15.15 -0.19 15.18
C VAL A 195 15.26 -1.71 15.10
N THR A 196 14.62 -2.32 14.10
CA THR A 196 14.65 -3.78 13.90
C THR A 196 16.05 -4.24 13.51
N GLU A 197 16.69 -3.58 12.54
CA GLU A 197 18.05 -3.91 12.10
C GLU A 197 19.11 -3.67 13.19
N LEU A 198 18.97 -2.61 13.98
CA LEU A 198 19.81 -2.32 15.14
C LEU A 198 19.75 -3.45 16.17
N ARG A 199 18.56 -3.97 16.44
CA ARG A 199 18.35 -5.09 17.35
C ARG A 199 18.89 -6.40 16.78
N ASP A 200 18.51 -6.74 15.56
CA ASP A 200 18.79 -8.06 14.97
C ASP A 200 20.26 -8.22 14.57
N ARG A 201 20.89 -7.18 14.01
CA ARG A 201 22.28 -7.24 13.52
C ARG A 201 23.30 -6.82 14.56
N PHE A 202 22.95 -5.87 15.43
CA PHE A 202 23.91 -5.25 16.35
C PHE A 202 23.58 -5.47 17.84
N GLY A 203 22.43 -6.06 18.18
CA GLY A 203 21.98 -6.23 19.56
C GLY A 203 21.75 -4.90 20.29
N LEU A 204 21.49 -3.81 19.54
CA LEU A 204 21.27 -2.47 20.07
C LEU A 204 19.77 -2.21 20.20
N ASP A 205 19.30 -1.99 21.42
CA ASP A 205 17.91 -1.63 21.66
C ASP A 205 17.75 -0.11 21.64
N ALA A 206 17.08 0.39 20.60
CA ALA A 206 16.88 1.82 20.38
C ALA A 206 15.38 2.14 20.52
N PRO A 207 14.96 2.93 21.53
CA PRO A 207 13.58 3.41 21.61
C PRO A 207 13.25 4.25 20.37
N ILE A 208 12.06 4.03 19.81
CA ILE A 208 11.63 4.70 18.57
C ILE A 208 11.54 6.22 18.75
N GLU A 209 11.30 6.68 19.98
CA GLU A 209 11.25 8.08 20.38
C GLU A 209 12.56 8.82 20.06
N LEU A 210 13.71 8.13 20.03
CA LEU A 210 14.99 8.72 19.67
C LEU A 210 15.03 9.28 18.24
N PHE A 211 14.27 8.66 17.33
CA PHE A 211 14.14 9.08 15.93
C PHE A 211 13.14 10.22 15.75
N LEU A 212 12.25 10.41 16.72
CA LEU A 212 11.22 11.46 16.68
C LEU A 212 11.75 12.81 17.20
N GLY A 213 12.92 12.83 17.83
CA GLY A 213 13.55 14.03 18.37
C GLY A 213 14.14 14.95 17.28
N GLU A 214 14.41 16.20 17.66
CA GLU A 214 15.06 17.20 16.79
C GLU A 214 16.60 17.09 16.81
N GLN A 215 17.15 15.96 17.26
CA GLN A 215 18.59 15.74 17.28
C GLN A 215 19.13 15.34 15.90
N PRO A 216 20.38 15.73 15.58
CA PRO A 216 21.05 15.30 14.36
C PRO A 216 21.37 13.79 14.40
N LEU A 217 21.52 13.18 13.22
CA LEU A 217 21.74 11.74 13.07
C LEU A 217 23.03 11.26 13.73
N ASP A 218 24.10 12.06 13.71
CA ASP A 218 25.37 11.74 14.38
C ASP A 218 25.19 11.54 15.90
N ARG A 219 24.39 12.40 16.55
CA ARG A 219 24.04 12.31 17.96
C ARG A 219 23.14 11.14 18.25
N LEU A 220 22.15 10.90 17.39
CA LEU A 220 21.27 9.74 17.49
C LEU A 220 22.08 8.44 17.41
N ILE A 221 22.99 8.30 16.42
CA ILE A 221 23.86 7.13 16.27
C ILE A 221 24.73 6.92 17.52
N ALA A 222 25.33 7.99 18.03
CA ALA A 222 26.14 7.93 19.25
C ALA A 222 25.32 7.54 20.50
N GLN A 223 24.03 7.88 20.55
CA GLN A 223 23.14 7.48 21.64
C GLN A 223 22.73 6.01 21.52
N VAL A 224 22.41 5.57 20.31
CA VAL A 224 22.12 4.16 20.02
C VAL A 224 23.30 3.25 20.37
N LEU A 225 24.54 3.68 20.09
CA LEU A 225 25.75 2.91 20.39
C LEU A 225 26.05 2.79 21.90
N ARG A 226 25.63 3.77 22.71
CA ARG A 226 25.77 3.74 24.17
C ARG A 226 24.77 2.80 24.84
N GLY A 227 23.59 2.64 24.24
CA GLY A 227 22.51 1.82 24.79
C GLY A 227 21.83 2.46 26.00
N PRO A 228 20.67 1.92 26.42
CA PRO A 228 19.87 2.51 27.51
C PRO A 228 20.51 2.40 28.91
N ASP A 229 21.55 1.57 29.09
CA ASP A 229 22.19 1.34 30.39
C ASP A 229 23.27 2.37 30.75
N ASP A 230 23.81 3.13 29.78
CA ASP A 230 24.87 4.11 30.02
C ASP A 230 24.31 5.47 30.48
N ASP A 231 23.08 5.82 30.09
CA ASP A 231 22.36 7.01 30.58
C ASP A 231 22.00 6.88 32.08
N LEU A 232 21.72 5.65 32.57
CA LEU A 232 21.46 5.42 33.99
C LEU A 232 22.71 5.50 34.87
N LEU A 233 23.91 5.26 34.31
CA LEU A 233 25.17 5.40 35.03
C LEU A 233 25.69 6.85 34.99
N GLY A 234 25.48 7.57 33.89
CA GLY A 234 25.80 8.99 33.76
C GLY A 234 25.00 9.87 34.73
N ASP A 235 23.67 9.67 34.78
CA ASP A 235 22.80 10.44 35.67
C ASP A 235 23.05 10.12 37.16
N LEU A 236 23.42 8.88 37.52
CA LEU A 236 23.74 8.49 38.91
C LEU A 236 25.12 8.97 39.37
N LEU A 237 26.08 9.13 38.46
CA LEU A 237 27.41 9.67 38.79
C LEU A 237 27.38 11.19 38.97
N ASP A 238 26.62 11.92 38.14
CA ASP A 238 26.43 13.37 38.30
C ASP A 238 25.65 13.74 39.57
N GLU A 239 24.79 12.84 40.09
CA GLU A 239 24.09 13.02 41.37
C GLU A 239 24.96 12.68 42.60
N LEU A 240 26.06 11.94 42.42
CA LEU A 240 27.02 11.58 43.49
C LEU A 240 28.18 12.57 43.63
N GLU A 241 28.46 13.38 42.61
CA GLU A 241 29.50 14.43 42.62
C GLU A 241 28.98 15.83 42.99
N ARG A 242 27.67 15.99 43.29
CA ARG A 242 27.05 17.26 43.71
C ARG A 242 26.73 17.30 45.20
#